data_AF-A0A094AQ63-F1
#
_entry.id   AF-A0A094AQ63-F1
#
_cell.length_a   1.000
_cell.length_b   1.000
_cell.length_c   1.000
_cell.angle_alpha   90.00
_cell.angle_beta   90.00
_cell.angle_gamma   90.00
#
_symmetry.space_group_name_H-M   'P 1'
#
loop_
_entity.id
_entity.type
_entity.pdbx_description
1 polymer ?
#
loop_
_entity_poly.entity_id
_entity_poly.type
_entity_poly.pdbx_seq_one_letter_code
_entity_poly.pdbx_strand_id
1 'polypeptide(L)'
;MLPNRVSGKKETYFNEALAQWDWFCQSGMINERNLINDSLTDDCANNGGTEWSYNQGVILGALVELDAASGYDYYIDTAHSMAKAAISGLTDSDGILHDPCEPNCGADAS
;
A
#
# COMPACT_ATOMS: atom_id res chain seq x y z
N MET A 1 10.02 0.21 -3.68
CA MET A 1 11.05 -0.44 -4.55
C MET A 1 11.02 -1.95 -4.34
N LEU A 2 11.44 -2.78 -5.32
CA LEU A 2 11.34 -4.25 -5.28
C LEU A 2 12.73 -4.91 -5.10
N PRO A 3 13.26 -5.01 -3.86
CA PRO A 3 14.66 -5.37 -3.61
C PRO A 3 15.06 -6.77 -4.09
N ASN A 4 14.14 -7.73 -4.16
CA ASN A 4 14.47 -9.10 -4.60
C ASN A 4 14.56 -9.25 -6.12
N ARG A 5 14.22 -8.22 -6.90
CA ARG A 5 14.17 -8.28 -8.36
C ARG A 5 15.38 -7.67 -9.06
N VAL A 6 16.39 -7.21 -8.32
CA VAL A 6 17.58 -6.57 -8.89
C VAL A 6 18.87 -7.30 -8.53
N SER A 7 19.64 -7.68 -9.54
CA SER A 7 20.97 -8.29 -9.37
C SER A 7 22.04 -7.26 -9.03
N GLY A 8 22.88 -7.54 -8.02
CA GLY A 8 24.08 -6.75 -7.71
C GLY A 8 23.86 -5.46 -6.91
N LYS A 9 22.61 -5.11 -6.56
CA LYS A 9 22.27 -3.92 -5.76
C LYS A 9 21.21 -4.20 -4.67
N LYS A 10 21.04 -5.49 -4.31
CA LYS A 10 19.99 -5.94 -3.39
C LYS A 10 19.99 -5.15 -2.07
N GLU A 11 21.16 -4.94 -1.46
CA GLU A 11 21.30 -4.24 -0.18
C GLU A 11 20.91 -2.75 -0.29
N THR A 12 21.31 -2.07 -1.36
CA THR A 12 20.91 -0.67 -1.60
C THR A 12 19.41 -0.54 -1.73
N TYR A 13 18.79 -1.36 -2.59
CA TYR A 13 17.33 -1.32 -2.78
C TYR A 13 16.55 -1.76 -1.54
N PHE A 14 17.13 -2.65 -0.74
CA PHE A 14 16.55 -3.05 0.54
C PHE A 14 16.52 -1.88 1.51
N ASN A 15 17.63 -1.18 1.71
CA ASN A 15 17.70 -0.02 2.59
C ASN A 15 16.80 1.14 2.12
N GLU A 16 16.71 1.37 0.80
CA GLU A 16 15.79 2.35 0.23
C GLU A 16 14.33 1.95 0.44
N ALA A 17 13.99 0.66 0.28
CA ALA A 17 12.64 0.17 0.55
C ALA A 17 12.27 0.30 2.03
N LEU A 18 13.20 0.05 2.95
CA LEU A 18 12.99 0.27 4.38
C LEU A 18 12.74 1.75 4.71
N ALA A 19 13.54 2.66 4.15
CA ALA A 19 13.38 4.09 4.36
C ALA A 19 12.04 4.61 3.78
N GLN A 20 11.65 4.11 2.60
CA GLN A 20 10.35 4.43 1.99
C GLN A 20 9.19 3.93 2.85
N TRP A 21 9.27 2.70 3.37
CA TRP A 21 8.24 2.15 4.24
C TRP A 21 8.12 2.91 5.55
N ASP A 22 9.24 3.24 6.19
CA ASP A 22 9.26 4.00 7.45
C ASP A 22 8.62 5.39 7.28
N TRP A 23 8.97 6.11 6.21
CA TRP A 23 8.33 7.37 5.87
C TRP A 23 6.82 7.18 5.61
N PHE A 24 6.44 6.16 4.85
CA PHE A 24 5.04 5.92 4.49
C PHE A 24 4.18 5.65 5.73
N CYS A 25 4.65 4.83 6.67
CA CYS A 25 3.99 4.61 7.96
C CYS A 25 3.81 5.90 8.76
N GLN A 26 4.81 6.79 8.73
CA GLN A 26 4.78 8.05 9.49
C GLN A 26 4.01 9.16 8.76
N SER A 27 3.75 9.03 7.46
CA SER A 27 3.05 10.04 6.65
C SER A 27 1.60 10.27 7.11
N GLY A 28 1.00 9.29 7.79
CA GLY A 28 -0.40 9.31 8.16
C GLY A 28 -1.36 8.90 7.04
N MET A 29 -0.89 8.56 5.83
CA MET A 29 -1.75 8.14 4.71
C MET A 29 -2.50 6.83 4.98
N ILE A 30 -1.98 5.98 5.86
CA ILE A 30 -2.72 4.81 6.38
C ILE A 30 -3.70 5.30 7.44
N ASN A 31 -5.00 5.21 7.18
CA ASN A 31 -6.03 5.66 8.11
C ASN A 31 -6.38 4.62 9.18
N GLU A 32 -7.29 5.00 10.08
CA GLU A 32 -7.73 4.18 11.21
C GLU A 32 -8.37 2.85 10.81
N ARG A 33 -8.79 2.68 9.55
CA ARG A 33 -9.32 1.42 9.00
C ARG A 33 -8.23 0.55 8.36
N ASN A 34 -6.96 0.94 8.42
CA ASN A 34 -5.85 0.34 7.67
C ASN A 34 -6.01 0.43 6.14
N LEU A 35 -6.74 1.44 5.66
CA LEU A 35 -6.81 1.78 4.24
C LEU A 35 -5.92 2.99 3.94
N ILE A 36 -5.44 3.06 2.70
CA ILE A 36 -4.57 4.14 2.24
C ILE A 36 -5.40 5.20 1.53
N ASN A 37 -5.34 6.42 2.04
CA ASN A 37 -5.88 7.60 1.36
C ASN A 37 -4.89 8.13 0.30
N ASP A 38 -5.44 8.84 -0.67
CA ASP A 38 -4.76 9.20 -1.92
C ASP A 38 -3.52 10.10 -1.77
N SER A 39 -3.54 11.08 -0.87
CA SER A 39 -2.46 12.06 -0.81
C SER A 39 -2.29 12.74 0.54
N LEU A 40 -1.23 13.54 0.64
CA LEU A 40 -1.03 14.51 1.72
C LEU A 40 -1.47 15.91 1.27
N THR A 41 -1.89 16.72 2.24
CA THR A 41 -2.05 18.17 2.07
C THR A 41 -0.69 18.87 2.00
N ASP A 42 -0.70 20.17 1.69
CA ASP A 42 0.51 21.01 1.70
C ASP A 42 1.19 21.06 3.09
N ASP A 43 0.43 20.77 4.16
CA ASP A 43 0.93 20.68 5.53
C ASP A 43 1.43 19.27 5.90
N CYS A 44 1.63 18.39 4.92
CA CYS A 44 2.03 16.99 5.09
C CYS A 44 1.08 16.16 5.99
N ALA A 45 -0.20 16.50 6.00
CA ALA A 45 -1.23 15.75 6.71
C ALA A 45 -2.04 14.89 5.74
N ASN A 46 -2.56 13.74 6.19
CA ASN A 46 -3.46 12.93 5.37
C ASN A 46 -4.65 13.76 4.89
N ASN A 47 -4.92 13.73 3.58
CA ASN A 47 -6.01 14.48 2.96
C ASN A 47 -7.41 13.88 3.25
N GLY A 48 -7.48 12.66 3.79
CA GLY A 48 -8.73 11.92 3.98
C GLY A 48 -9.44 11.58 2.67
N GLY A 49 -8.70 11.58 1.56
CA GLY A 49 -9.20 11.44 0.20
C GLY A 49 -9.58 10.01 -0.15
N THR A 50 -9.89 9.80 -1.43
CA THR A 50 -10.38 8.52 -1.94
C THR A 50 -9.43 7.37 -1.62
N GLU A 51 -10.00 6.22 -1.26
CA GLU A 51 -9.28 4.98 -1.01
C GLU A 51 -9.27 4.16 -2.30
N TRP A 52 -8.33 4.43 -3.18
CA TRP A 52 -8.19 3.70 -4.45
C TRP A 52 -7.63 2.30 -4.22
N SER A 53 -8.11 1.34 -5.00
CA SER A 53 -7.71 -0.06 -4.95
C SER A 53 -6.20 -0.23 -5.22
N TYR A 54 -5.65 0.53 -6.19
CA TYR A 54 -4.24 0.45 -6.56
C TYR A 54 -3.31 0.92 -5.43
N ASN A 55 -3.69 1.95 -4.67
CA ASN A 55 -2.93 2.42 -3.50
C ASN A 55 -2.78 1.30 -2.47
N GLN A 56 -3.83 0.49 -2.29
CA GLN A 56 -3.78 -0.68 -1.41
C GLN A 56 -2.82 -1.73 -1.98
N GLY A 57 -2.98 -2.10 -3.25
CA GLY A 57 -2.22 -3.15 -3.91
C GLY A 57 -0.70 -2.90 -3.96
N VAL A 58 -0.27 -1.67 -4.25
CA VAL A 58 1.16 -1.32 -4.35
C VAL A 58 1.88 -1.53 -3.02
N ILE A 59 1.25 -1.15 -1.91
CA ILE A 59 1.85 -1.29 -0.57
C ILE A 59 1.86 -2.75 -0.13
N LEU A 60 0.81 -3.53 -0.42
CA LEU A 60 0.81 -4.97 -0.16
C LEU A 60 1.97 -5.67 -0.88
N GLY A 61 2.20 -5.34 -2.15
CA GLY A 61 3.32 -5.87 -2.91
C GLY A 61 4.68 -5.49 -2.32
N ALA A 62 4.84 -4.24 -1.86
CA ALA A 62 6.06 -3.78 -1.22
C ALA A 62 6.35 -4.54 0.09
N LEU A 63 5.33 -4.79 0.91
CA LEU A 63 5.47 -5.49 2.18
C LEU A 63 5.85 -6.96 2.01
N VAL A 64 5.26 -7.65 1.03
CA VAL A 64 5.64 -9.05 0.71
C VAL A 64 7.11 -9.13 0.27
N GLU A 65 7.60 -8.15 -0.49
CA GLU A 65 8.99 -8.11 -0.94
C GLU A 65 9.96 -7.75 0.20
N LEU A 66 9.55 -6.87 1.12
CA LEU A 66 10.31 -6.56 2.34
C LEU A 66 10.38 -7.75 3.29
N ASP A 67 9.29 -8.49 3.47
CA ASP A 67 9.26 -9.73 4.25
C ASP A 67 10.29 -10.74 3.71
N ALA A 68 10.20 -11.07 2.43
CA ALA A 68 11.12 -11.99 1.77
C ALA A 68 12.59 -11.52 1.79
N ALA A 69 12.84 -10.21 1.82
CA ALA A 69 14.18 -9.66 1.87
C ALA A 69 14.76 -9.58 3.29
N SER A 70 13.91 -9.39 4.31
CA SER A 70 14.33 -9.11 5.69
C SER A 70 14.28 -10.32 6.62
N GLY A 71 13.37 -11.26 6.37
CA GLY A 71 13.09 -12.39 7.25
C GLY A 71 12.34 -12.03 8.54
N TYR A 72 11.68 -10.87 8.59
CA TYR A 72 10.86 -10.45 9.73
C TYR A 72 9.36 -10.51 9.41
N ASP A 73 8.63 -11.34 10.16
CA ASP A 73 7.18 -11.56 10.00
C ASP A 73 6.33 -10.28 10.12
N TYR A 74 6.87 -9.22 10.72
CA TYR A 74 6.20 -7.92 10.85
C TYR A 74 5.64 -7.39 9.51
N TYR A 75 6.39 -7.55 8.41
CA TYR A 75 5.95 -7.02 7.12
C TYR A 75 4.78 -7.82 6.54
N ILE A 76 4.83 -9.15 6.60
CA ILE A 76 3.74 -10.00 6.10
C ILE A 76 2.49 -9.90 6.98
N ASP A 77 2.64 -9.77 8.30
CA ASP A 77 1.50 -9.54 9.21
C ASP A 77 0.81 -8.21 8.92
N THR A 78 1.59 -7.16 8.67
CA THR A 78 1.06 -5.86 8.26
C THR A 78 0.33 -5.96 6.92
N ALA A 79 0.92 -6.65 5.94
CA ALA A 79 0.29 -6.89 4.64
C ALA A 79 -1.05 -7.64 4.78
N HIS A 80 -1.11 -8.67 5.62
CA HIS A 80 -2.36 -9.39 5.88
C HIS A 80 -3.43 -8.50 6.52
N SER A 81 -3.06 -7.63 7.47
CA SER A 81 -3.99 -6.70 8.09
C SER A 81 -4.58 -5.72 7.06
N MET A 82 -3.73 -5.11 6.24
CA MET A 82 -4.14 -4.16 5.20
C MET A 82 -4.94 -4.84 4.09
N ALA A 83 -4.59 -6.07 3.70
CA ALA A 83 -5.34 -6.83 2.69
C ALA A 83 -6.75 -7.15 3.17
N LYS A 84 -6.94 -7.52 4.43
CA LYS A 84 -8.26 -7.73 5.02
C LYS A 84 -9.08 -6.45 5.07
N ALA A 85 -8.45 -5.33 5.40
CA ALA A 85 -9.10 -4.02 5.36
C ALA A 85 -9.56 -3.65 3.95
N ALA A 86 -8.70 -3.81 2.95
CA ALA A 86 -9.02 -3.54 1.54
C ALA A 86 -10.17 -4.43 1.05
N ILE A 87 -10.13 -5.74 1.33
CA ILE A 87 -11.23 -6.65 0.99
C ILE A 87 -12.53 -6.19 1.66
N SER A 88 -12.50 -5.93 2.98
CA SER A 88 -13.72 -5.53 3.69
C SER A 88 -14.24 -4.14 3.29
N GLY A 89 -13.37 -3.24 2.84
CA GLY A 89 -13.69 -1.84 2.60
C GLY A 89 -14.02 -1.52 1.15
N LEU A 90 -13.50 -2.31 0.20
CA LEU A 90 -13.55 -2.00 -1.23
C LEU A 90 -14.27 -3.07 -2.07
N THR A 91 -14.77 -4.16 -1.47
CA THR A 91 -15.59 -5.13 -2.21
C THR A 91 -17.08 -4.90 -2.03
N ASP A 92 -17.87 -5.24 -3.04
CA ASP A 92 -19.33 -5.29 -2.96
C ASP A 92 -19.85 -6.52 -2.19
N SER A 93 -21.18 -6.71 -2.16
CA SER A 93 -21.83 -7.85 -1.52
C SER A 93 -21.52 -9.20 -2.17
N ASP A 94 -21.06 -9.19 -3.43
CA ASP A 94 -20.67 -10.38 -4.18
C ASP A 94 -19.16 -10.68 -4.03
N GLY A 95 -18.43 -9.85 -3.28
CA GLY A 95 -17.00 -9.97 -3.04
C GLY A 95 -16.15 -9.47 -4.20
N ILE A 96 -16.71 -8.65 -5.09
CA ILE A 96 -16.02 -8.06 -6.23
C ILE A 96 -15.38 -6.74 -5.79
N LEU A 97 -14.09 -6.59 -6.05
CA LEU A 97 -13.34 -5.35 -5.77
C LEU A 97 -13.78 -4.26 -6.74
N HIS A 98 -14.02 -3.06 -6.23
CA HIS A 98 -14.41 -1.90 -7.02
C HIS A 98 -13.58 -0.68 -6.67
N ASP A 99 -13.25 0.12 -7.68
CA ASP A 99 -12.81 1.49 -7.46
C ASP A 99 -13.99 2.47 -7.34
N PRO A 100 -13.89 3.53 -6.52
CA PRO A 100 -14.99 4.47 -6.30
C PRO A 100 -15.53 5.19 -7.54
N CYS A 101 -14.78 5.21 -8.64
CA CYS A 101 -15.21 5.81 -9.90
C CYS A 101 -16.02 4.86 -10.79
N GLU A 102 -16.09 3.57 -10.48
CA GLU A 102 -16.75 2.60 -11.34
C GLU A 102 -18.26 2.91 -11.51
N PRO A 103 -18.82 2.74 -12.73
CA PRO A 103 -18.17 2.23 -13.94
C PRO A 103 -17.46 3.29 -14.80
N ASN A 104 -17.39 4.55 -14.34
CA ASN A 104 -16.93 5.70 -15.12
C ASN A 104 -15.52 6.13 -14.72
N CYS A 105 -14.60 5.17 -14.59
CA CYS A 105 -13.21 5.44 -14.23
C CYS A 105 -12.43 6.10 -15.38
N GLY A 106 -11.60 7.08 -15.02
CA GLY A 106 -10.58 7.64 -15.92
C GLY A 106 -9.39 6.69 -16.08
N ALA A 107 -8.44 7.03 -16.94
CA ALA A 107 -7.30 6.16 -17.27
C ALA A 107 -6.41 5.79 -16.06
N ASP A 108 -6.38 6.62 -15.02
CA ASP A 108 -5.53 6.42 -13.83
C ASP A 108 -6.15 5.47 -12.79
N ALA A 109 -7.41 5.06 -12.98
CA ALA A 109 -8.12 4.12 -12.12
C ALA A 109 -8.33 2.78 -12.84
N SER A 110 -7.22 2.18 -13.29
CA SER A 110 -7.18 0.88 -13.99
C SER A 110 -6.23 -0.12 -13.34
#